data_AF-A0A0B7IV48-F1
#
_entry.id   AF-A0A0B7IV48-F1
#
_cell.length_a   1.000
_cell.length_b   1.000
_cell.length_c   1.000
_cell.angle_alpha   90.00
_cell.angle_beta   90.00
_cell.angle_gamma   90.00
#
_symmetry.space_group_name_H-M   'P 1'
#
loop_
_entity.id
_entity.type
_entity.pdbx_description
1 polymer ?
#
loop_
_entity_poly.entity_id
_entity_poly.type
_entity_poly.pdbx_seq_one_letter_code
_entity_poly.pdbx_strand_id
1 'polypeptide(L)'
;MEIRVNKDVSIYFFVALIVACVVGNRGATRDTSVYYDVFKGVQEFDLLNPVKFYIVTGMEIGFGWYSLFISLFTSSRFLLFAVFSFLTFYVIYKTSEKMTSKHLLVMLLYLSSGYFFLQQFMQIRQGIATPLALYAIAVFIEKNNRFSLQFVLLSLLAVSFHQVALPVIVVGITTGFMLAKKERSVGKFRIFCLVVLVMFVFISKVLLINLLISFSSRVETYSKSAEYAAEIGLFRLPNIKAFFTYLFILIFINERIYQNKLFVVFFTLFTLGLAFRIGFSDFAILSGRFATAFSYSEIYLLPFVFYRFRYGIILLLLFVVVQAIATYGYQAPFVFEDYFKPLQ
;
A
#
# COMPACT_ATOMS: atom_id res chain seq x y z
N MET A 1 -34.51 -19.97 3.84
CA MET A 1 -33.67 -18.82 3.46
C MET A 1 -32.33 -19.37 2.99
N GLU A 2 -32.15 -19.62 1.69
CA GLU A 2 -30.87 -20.09 1.16
C GLU A 2 -29.89 -18.91 1.12
N ILE A 3 -28.87 -18.95 1.97
CA ILE A 3 -27.75 -18.01 1.89
C ILE A 3 -26.92 -18.43 0.68
N ARG A 4 -27.17 -17.82 -0.49
CA ARG A 4 -26.32 -17.99 -1.67
C ARG A 4 -25.04 -17.19 -1.48
N VAL A 5 -24.02 -17.83 -0.93
CA VAL A 5 -22.68 -17.24 -0.84
C VAL A 5 -22.04 -17.27 -2.23
N ASN A 6 -21.55 -16.12 -2.70
CA ASN A 6 -20.82 -16.04 -3.96
C ASN A 6 -19.52 -16.86 -3.85
N LYS A 7 -19.38 -17.88 -4.69
CA LYS A 7 -18.23 -18.80 -4.71
C LYS A 7 -16.89 -18.06 -4.78
N ASP A 8 -16.79 -16.98 -5.57
CA ASP A 8 -15.55 -16.21 -5.70
C ASP A 8 -15.16 -15.50 -4.40
N VAL A 9 -16.16 -15.01 -3.66
CA VAL A 9 -15.98 -14.36 -2.36
C VAL A 9 -15.56 -15.38 -1.31
N SER A 10 -16.18 -16.57 -1.30
CA SER A 10 -15.77 -17.67 -0.43
C SER A 10 -14.33 -18.10 -0.69
N ILE A 11 -13.94 -18.28 -1.97
CA ILE A 11 -12.58 -18.64 -2.35
C ILE A 11 -11.60 -17.55 -1.90
N TYR A 12 -11.93 -16.27 -2.11
CA TYR A 12 -11.10 -15.16 -1.67
C TYR A 12 -10.81 -15.24 -0.17
N PHE A 13 -11.85 -15.33 0.67
CA PHE A 13 -11.65 -15.32 2.12
C PHE A 13 -11.01 -16.61 2.65
N PHE A 14 -11.26 -17.75 2.00
CA PHE A 14 -10.57 -19.00 2.33
C PHE A 14 -9.05 -18.88 2.06
N VAL A 15 -8.66 -18.38 0.88
CA VAL A 15 -7.25 -18.16 0.55
C VAL A 15 -6.64 -17.09 1.46
N ALA A 16 -7.34 -15.99 1.71
CA ALA A 16 -6.89 -14.94 2.62
C ALA A 16 -6.64 -15.48 4.04
N LEU A 17 -7.48 -16.38 4.53
CA LEU A 17 -7.29 -17.03 5.83
C LEU A 17 -6.04 -17.91 5.85
N ILE A 18 -5.83 -18.75 4.84
CA ILE A 18 -4.62 -19.58 4.73
C ILE A 18 -3.37 -18.71 4.72
N VAL A 19 -3.35 -17.66 3.89
CA VAL A 19 -2.20 -16.75 3.79
C VAL A 19 -2.00 -15.98 5.10
N ALA A 20 -3.08 -15.54 5.76
CA ALA A 20 -2.99 -14.88 7.05
C ALA A 20 -2.36 -15.79 8.12
N CYS A 21 -2.68 -17.09 8.12
CA CYS A 21 -2.01 -18.06 8.99
C CYS A 21 -0.52 -18.20 8.67
N VAL A 22 -0.13 -18.18 7.39
CA VAL A 22 1.30 -18.17 7.00
C VAL A 22 2.01 -16.94 7.55
N VAL A 23 1.41 -15.76 7.42
CA VAL A 23 1.94 -14.50 7.99
C VAL A 23 1.98 -14.56 9.52
N GLY A 24 0.96 -15.14 10.15
CA GLY A 24 0.88 -15.38 11.59
C GLY A 24 2.06 -16.19 12.12
N ASN A 25 2.48 -17.19 11.36
CA ASN A 25 3.56 -18.10 11.76
C ASN A 25 4.97 -17.60 11.39
N ARG A 26 5.13 -16.31 11.08
CA ARG A 26 6.43 -15.75 10.71
C ARG A 26 7.47 -15.84 11.83
N GLY A 27 8.72 -16.03 11.41
CA GLY A 27 9.91 -15.94 12.26
C GLY A 27 10.40 -14.52 12.50
N ALA A 28 11.71 -14.39 12.73
CA ALA A 28 12.43 -13.18 13.09
C ALA A 28 12.68 -12.23 11.90
N THR A 29 11.65 -11.90 11.13
CA THR A 29 11.71 -10.81 10.15
C THR A 29 11.97 -9.47 10.83
N ARG A 30 12.63 -8.54 10.14
CA ARG A 30 13.30 -7.34 10.70
C ARG A 30 12.53 -6.54 11.75
N ASP A 31 11.21 -6.40 11.60
CA ASP A 31 10.36 -5.61 12.51
C ASP A 31 9.50 -6.47 13.46
N THR A 32 9.57 -7.81 13.37
CA THR A 32 8.69 -8.73 14.13
C THR A 32 8.87 -8.58 15.64
N SER A 33 10.10 -8.57 16.13
CA SER A 33 10.40 -8.43 17.55
C SER A 33 9.83 -7.11 18.08
N VAL A 34 10.10 -6.01 17.37
CA VAL A 34 9.63 -4.68 17.74
C VAL A 34 8.11 -4.61 17.89
N TYR A 35 7.35 -5.20 16.96
CA TYR A 35 5.88 -5.28 17.10
C TYR A 35 5.44 -6.15 18.26
N TYR A 36 6.13 -7.26 18.47
CA TYR A 36 5.75 -8.21 19.50
C TYR A 36 6.07 -7.68 20.90
N ASP A 37 7.15 -6.91 21.06
CA ASP A 37 7.52 -6.27 22.32
C ASP A 37 6.49 -5.21 22.73
N VAL A 38 6.08 -4.36 21.78
CA VAL A 38 4.99 -3.40 22.02
C VAL A 38 3.69 -4.10 22.38
N PHE A 39 3.39 -5.24 21.75
CA PHE A 39 2.21 -6.03 22.09
C PHE A 39 2.27 -6.64 23.49
N LYS A 40 3.41 -7.20 23.90
CA LYS A 40 3.59 -7.75 25.26
C LYS A 40 3.47 -6.67 26.33
N GLY A 41 4.05 -5.50 26.10
CA GLY A 41 4.04 -4.37 27.03
C GLY A 41 2.84 -3.43 26.89
N VAL A 42 1.81 -3.80 26.10
CA VAL A 42 0.79 -2.82 25.67
C VAL A 42 0.03 -2.15 26.81
N GLN A 43 -0.11 -2.85 27.95
CA GLN A 43 -0.79 -2.35 29.15
C GLN A 43 0.01 -1.27 29.90
N GLU A 44 1.32 -1.17 29.65
CA GLU A 44 2.21 -0.20 30.32
C GLU A 44 2.24 1.14 29.60
N PHE A 45 1.72 1.21 28.36
CA PHE A 45 1.73 2.43 27.57
C PHE A 45 0.49 3.30 27.80
N ASP A 46 0.69 4.62 27.71
CA ASP A 46 -0.39 5.59 27.72
C ASP A 46 -1.07 5.65 26.35
N LEU A 47 -2.15 4.87 26.20
CA LEU A 47 -2.90 4.77 24.93
C LEU A 47 -3.91 5.90 24.70
N LEU A 48 -4.01 6.85 25.64
CA LEU A 48 -4.81 8.07 25.49
C LEU A 48 -3.99 9.24 24.93
N ASN A 49 -2.66 9.13 24.93
CA ASN A 49 -1.75 10.14 24.43
C ASN A 49 -0.94 9.63 23.21
N PRO A 50 -1.43 9.86 21.97
CA PRO A 50 -0.76 9.42 20.75
C PRO A 50 0.68 9.92 20.60
N VAL A 51 0.97 11.13 21.09
CA VAL A 51 2.30 11.73 21.00
C VAL A 51 3.28 11.00 21.92
N LYS A 52 2.89 10.78 23.18
CA LYS A 52 3.71 10.05 24.16
C LYS A 52 3.93 8.61 23.71
N PHE A 53 2.88 7.93 23.23
CA PHE A 53 3.00 6.58 22.68
C PHE A 53 4.00 6.52 21.52
N TYR A 54 3.93 7.47 20.57
CA TYR A 54 4.85 7.51 19.44
C TYR A 54 6.30 7.78 19.87
N ILE A 55 6.53 8.68 20.84
CA ILE A 55 7.87 8.97 21.35
C ILE A 55 8.50 7.72 21.98
N VAL A 56 7.73 6.94 22.74
CA VAL A 56 8.24 5.75 23.45
C VAL A 56 8.44 4.57 22.51
N THR A 57 7.47 4.30 21.63
CA THR A 57 7.46 3.07 20.82
C THR A 57 8.01 3.27 19.41
N GLY A 58 8.09 4.52 18.95
CA GLY A 58 8.30 4.83 17.54
C GLY A 58 7.15 4.37 16.64
N MET A 59 5.96 4.13 17.20
CA MET A 59 4.78 3.65 16.49
C MET A 59 3.57 4.56 16.62
N GLU A 60 2.74 4.66 15.57
CA GLU A 60 1.47 5.35 15.61
C GLU A 60 0.44 4.60 16.48
N ILE A 61 -0.42 5.37 17.15
CA ILE A 61 -1.31 4.92 18.23
C ILE A 61 -2.29 3.82 17.81
N GLY A 62 -2.68 3.77 16.54
CA GLY A 62 -3.57 2.73 16.02
C GLY A 62 -3.00 1.32 16.18
N PHE A 63 -1.67 1.17 16.13
CA PHE A 63 -1.04 -0.11 16.46
C PHE A 63 -1.12 -0.44 17.96
N GLY A 64 -1.05 0.57 18.82
CA GLY A 64 -1.26 0.41 20.27
C GLY A 64 -2.68 -0.04 20.60
N TRP A 65 -3.70 0.61 20.03
CA TRP A 65 -5.10 0.20 20.21
C TRP A 65 -5.38 -1.20 19.65
N TYR A 66 -4.81 -1.53 18.49
CA TYR A 66 -4.88 -2.89 17.93
C TYR A 66 -4.26 -3.92 18.88
N SER A 67 -3.04 -3.63 19.36
CA SER A 67 -2.32 -4.51 20.27
C SER A 67 -3.08 -4.72 21.58
N LEU A 68 -3.66 -3.65 22.13
CA LEU A 68 -4.50 -3.71 23.32
C LEU A 68 -5.70 -4.62 23.07
N PHE A 69 -6.43 -4.39 21.98
CA PHE A 69 -7.60 -5.18 21.63
C PHE A 69 -7.28 -6.68 21.53
N ILE A 70 -6.20 -7.05 20.84
CA ILE A 70 -5.80 -8.47 20.74
C ILE A 70 -5.38 -9.03 22.11
N SER A 71 -4.69 -8.22 22.93
CA SER A 71 -4.19 -8.65 24.25
C SER A 71 -5.32 -9.03 25.22
N LEU A 72 -6.54 -8.49 25.01
CA LEU A 72 -7.72 -8.85 25.79
C LEU A 72 -8.15 -10.31 25.58
N PHE A 73 -7.78 -10.93 24.46
CA PHE A 73 -8.19 -12.29 24.11
C PHE A 73 -7.03 -13.29 24.12
N THR A 74 -5.80 -12.84 23.87
CA THR A 74 -4.65 -13.74 23.71
C THR A 74 -3.33 -13.00 23.89
N SER A 75 -2.28 -13.73 24.28
CA SER A 75 -0.88 -13.30 24.23
C SER A 75 -0.12 -13.90 23.03
N SER A 76 -0.83 -14.59 22.13
CA SER A 76 -0.24 -15.31 21.00
C SER A 76 0.25 -14.36 19.89
N ARG A 77 1.56 -14.42 19.59
CA ARG A 77 2.16 -13.75 18.43
C ARG A 77 1.51 -14.16 17.10
N PHE A 78 1.07 -15.42 17.02
CA PHE A 78 0.44 -15.94 15.82
C PHE A 78 -0.86 -15.20 15.53
N LEU A 79 -1.72 -15.06 16.55
CA LEU A 79 -2.99 -14.37 16.41
C LEU A 79 -2.78 -12.87 16.17
N LEU A 80 -1.80 -12.25 16.83
CA LEU A 80 -1.44 -10.84 16.59
C LEU A 80 -1.17 -10.56 15.11
N PHE A 81 -0.47 -11.44 14.41
CA PHE A 81 -0.08 -11.19 13.02
C PHE A 81 -1.06 -11.77 12.00
N ALA A 82 -1.68 -12.91 12.30
CA ALA A 82 -2.71 -13.50 11.45
C ALA A 82 -3.94 -12.60 11.35
N VAL A 83 -4.45 -12.08 12.47
CA VAL A 83 -5.61 -11.17 12.46
C VAL A 83 -5.28 -9.89 11.69
N PHE A 84 -4.11 -9.30 11.91
CA PHE A 84 -3.67 -8.10 11.21
C PHE A 84 -3.59 -8.31 9.69
N SER A 85 -3.07 -9.47 9.27
CA SER A 85 -2.99 -9.84 7.86
C SER A 85 -4.37 -10.04 7.25
N PHE A 86 -5.26 -10.75 7.94
CA PHE A 86 -6.63 -10.97 7.49
C PHE A 86 -7.41 -9.66 7.34
N LEU A 87 -7.26 -8.72 8.29
CA LEU A 87 -7.84 -7.38 8.19
C LEU A 87 -7.32 -6.63 6.96
N THR A 88 -6.05 -6.77 6.61
CA THR A 88 -5.50 -6.18 5.40
C THR A 88 -6.17 -6.75 4.13
N PHE A 89 -6.31 -8.08 4.04
CA PHE A 89 -7.06 -8.70 2.93
C PHE A 89 -8.52 -8.24 2.88
N TYR A 90 -9.19 -8.13 4.02
CA TYR A 90 -10.56 -7.62 4.07
C TYR A 90 -10.67 -6.22 3.47
N VAL A 91 -9.74 -5.31 3.78
CA VAL A 91 -9.73 -3.95 3.21
C VAL A 91 -9.41 -3.97 1.71
N ILE A 92 -8.50 -4.83 1.26
CA ILE A 92 -8.22 -5.02 -0.18
C ILE A 92 -9.48 -5.49 -0.91
N TYR A 93 -10.20 -6.46 -0.34
CA TYR A 93 -11.48 -6.93 -0.86
C TYR A 93 -12.48 -5.77 -0.99
N LYS A 94 -12.72 -5.01 0.08
CA LYS A 94 -13.64 -3.87 0.07
C LYS A 94 -13.27 -2.81 -0.95
N THR A 95 -11.98 -2.53 -1.13
CA THR A 95 -11.51 -1.60 -2.17
C THR A 95 -11.75 -2.13 -3.57
N SER A 96 -11.47 -3.42 -3.81
CA SER A 96 -11.70 -4.05 -5.10
C SER A 96 -13.19 -4.15 -5.49
N GLU A 97 -14.09 -4.29 -4.51
CA GLU A 97 -15.54 -4.20 -4.68
C GLU A 97 -15.97 -2.82 -5.19
N LYS A 98 -15.47 -1.73 -4.57
CA LYS A 98 -15.73 -0.37 -5.04
C LYS A 98 -15.15 -0.10 -6.42
N MET A 99 -14.00 -0.69 -6.72
CA MET A 99 -13.37 -0.66 -8.04
C MET A 99 -14.05 -1.58 -9.06
N THR A 100 -15.09 -2.34 -8.73
CA THR A 100 -15.71 -3.36 -9.60
C THR A 100 -14.70 -4.32 -10.27
N SER A 101 -13.55 -4.52 -9.60
CA SER A 101 -12.45 -5.38 -10.06
C SER A 101 -12.62 -6.80 -9.56
N LYS A 102 -12.14 -7.79 -10.30
CA LYS A 102 -12.19 -9.19 -9.85
C LYS A 102 -11.27 -9.39 -8.65
N HIS A 103 -11.86 -9.66 -7.48
CA HIS A 103 -11.17 -9.74 -6.19
C HIS A 103 -10.01 -10.75 -6.19
N LEU A 104 -10.21 -11.92 -6.79
CA LEU A 104 -9.17 -12.96 -6.87
C LEU A 104 -7.95 -12.49 -7.68
N LEU A 105 -8.14 -11.71 -8.74
CA LEU A 105 -7.03 -11.19 -9.54
C LEU A 105 -6.28 -10.08 -8.81
N VAL A 106 -7.00 -9.21 -8.10
CA VAL A 106 -6.40 -8.21 -7.21
C VAL A 106 -5.57 -8.91 -6.12
N MET A 107 -6.08 -10.00 -5.54
CA MET A 107 -5.35 -10.81 -4.56
C MET A 107 -4.08 -11.41 -5.16
N LEU A 108 -4.14 -12.02 -6.34
CA LEU A 108 -2.95 -12.61 -6.99
C LEU A 108 -1.89 -11.55 -7.31
N LEU A 109 -2.30 -10.37 -7.78
CA LEU A 109 -1.41 -9.23 -8.00
C LEU A 109 -0.79 -8.74 -6.71
N TYR A 110 -1.56 -8.68 -5.62
CA TYR A 110 -1.05 -8.32 -4.30
C TYR A 110 -0.04 -9.35 -3.79
N LEU A 111 -0.43 -10.63 -3.75
CA LEU A 111 0.41 -11.73 -3.26
C LEU A 111 1.76 -11.77 -3.97
N SER A 112 1.75 -11.75 -5.31
CA SER A 112 2.96 -11.81 -6.14
C SER A 112 3.85 -10.57 -6.08
N SER A 113 3.42 -9.50 -5.43
CA SER A 113 4.14 -8.23 -5.39
C SER A 113 4.98 -8.05 -4.13
N GLY A 114 5.95 -7.13 -4.20
CA GLY A 114 6.64 -6.63 -3.02
C GLY A 114 5.71 -5.97 -1.99
N TYR A 115 4.49 -5.56 -2.37
CA TYR A 115 3.51 -5.01 -1.42
C TYR A 115 3.13 -6.05 -0.36
N PHE A 116 2.79 -7.27 -0.78
CA PHE A 116 2.48 -8.34 0.18
C PHE A 116 3.70 -8.68 1.01
N PHE A 117 4.82 -8.99 0.36
CA PHE A 117 5.94 -9.59 1.08
C PHE A 117 6.63 -8.60 2.02
N LEU A 118 6.95 -7.39 1.56
CA LEU A 118 7.60 -6.40 2.40
C LEU A 118 6.64 -5.87 3.47
N GLN A 119 5.37 -5.64 3.15
CA GLN A 119 4.46 -5.03 4.11
C GLN A 119 3.85 -6.03 5.08
N GLN A 120 3.55 -7.26 4.70
CA GLN A 120 2.99 -8.24 5.65
C GLN A 120 4.05 -8.83 6.57
N PHE A 121 5.31 -8.94 6.12
CA PHE A 121 6.38 -9.52 6.93
C PHE A 121 7.24 -8.48 7.66
N MET A 122 7.34 -7.24 7.19
CA MET A 122 8.13 -6.19 7.88
C MET A 122 7.28 -4.96 8.19
N GLN A 123 6.67 -4.33 7.18
CA GLN A 123 6.05 -3.02 7.36
C GLN A 123 4.54 -3.09 7.59
N ILE A 124 4.08 -3.91 8.56
CA ILE A 124 2.64 -4.24 8.71
C ILE A 124 1.77 -3.01 8.86
N ARG A 125 2.24 -2.02 9.62
CA ARG A 125 1.50 -0.78 9.90
C ARG A 125 1.23 0.02 8.62
N GLN A 126 2.24 0.19 7.77
CA GLN A 126 2.06 0.77 6.44
C GLN A 126 1.20 -0.13 5.54
N GLY A 127 1.35 -1.45 5.69
CA GLY A 127 0.63 -2.49 4.96
C GLY A 127 -0.88 -2.48 5.13
N ILE A 128 -1.39 -2.11 6.31
CA ILE A 128 -2.84 -1.90 6.52
C ILE A 128 -3.27 -0.46 6.23
N ALA A 129 -2.42 0.52 6.58
CA ALA A 129 -2.76 1.94 6.44
C ALA A 129 -2.97 2.36 4.98
N THR A 130 -2.16 1.82 4.07
CA THR A 130 -2.23 2.15 2.63
C THR A 130 -3.52 1.65 1.97
N PRO A 131 -3.90 0.35 2.05
CA PRO A 131 -5.18 -0.10 1.53
C PRO A 131 -6.38 0.55 2.26
N LEU A 132 -6.28 0.86 3.57
CA LEU A 132 -7.31 1.63 4.27
C LEU A 132 -7.48 3.04 3.68
N ALA A 133 -6.38 3.74 3.38
CA ALA A 133 -6.40 5.04 2.72
C ALA A 133 -7.05 4.95 1.33
N LEU A 134 -6.70 3.94 0.53
CA LEU A 134 -7.33 3.70 -0.77
C LEU A 134 -8.82 3.39 -0.65
N TYR A 135 -9.23 2.62 0.37
CA TYR A 135 -10.65 2.35 0.64
C TYR A 135 -11.39 3.63 1.07
N ALA A 136 -10.78 4.47 1.91
CA ALA A 136 -11.33 5.76 2.29
C ALA A 136 -11.56 6.63 1.04
N ILE A 137 -10.54 6.76 0.19
CA ILE A 137 -10.66 7.48 -1.10
C ILE A 137 -11.79 6.88 -1.94
N ALA A 138 -11.92 5.55 -1.98
CA ALA A 138 -12.98 4.91 -2.74
C ALA A 138 -14.38 5.31 -2.25
N VAL A 139 -14.58 5.35 -0.94
CA VAL A 139 -15.83 5.84 -0.31
C VAL A 139 -16.06 7.32 -0.62
N PHE A 140 -15.02 8.16 -0.56
CA PHE A 140 -15.12 9.59 -0.89
C PHE A 140 -15.62 9.83 -2.32
N ILE A 141 -15.02 9.14 -3.30
CA ILE A 141 -15.39 9.26 -4.72
C ILE A 141 -16.80 8.71 -4.97
N GLU A 142 -17.16 7.56 -4.38
CA GLU A 142 -18.50 6.98 -4.49
C GLU A 142 -19.58 7.92 -3.93
N LYS A 143 -19.29 8.63 -2.85
CA LYS A 143 -20.17 9.65 -2.26
C LYS A 143 -20.09 11.01 -2.97
N ASN A 144 -19.72 11.02 -4.25
CA ASN A 144 -19.61 12.23 -5.08
C ASN A 144 -18.68 13.29 -4.47
N ASN A 145 -17.51 12.87 -4.00
CA ASN A 145 -16.49 13.73 -3.39
C ASN A 145 -16.98 14.45 -2.12
N ARG A 146 -17.85 13.81 -1.32
CA ARG A 146 -18.33 14.35 -0.04
C ARG A 146 -17.59 13.71 1.14
N PHE A 147 -17.30 14.54 2.14
CA PHE A 147 -16.71 14.12 3.42
C PHE A 147 -17.75 13.41 4.30
N SER A 148 -18.18 12.21 3.89
CA SER A 148 -19.06 11.37 4.70
C SER A 148 -18.38 10.94 6.01
N LEU A 149 -19.19 10.66 7.05
CA LEU A 149 -18.66 10.15 8.32
C LEU A 149 -17.80 8.90 8.11
N GLN A 150 -18.24 7.97 7.24
CA GLN A 150 -17.48 6.77 6.89
C GLN A 150 -16.10 7.11 6.30
N PHE A 151 -16.03 8.09 5.39
CA PHE A 151 -14.74 8.54 4.83
C PHE A 151 -13.81 9.08 5.92
N VAL A 152 -14.34 9.93 6.79
CA VAL A 152 -13.56 10.56 7.87
C VAL A 152 -13.02 9.50 8.84
N LEU A 153 -13.87 8.56 9.28
CA LEU A 153 -13.46 7.50 10.19
C LEU A 153 -12.42 6.57 9.56
N LEU A 154 -12.58 6.18 8.29
CA LEU A 154 -11.58 5.37 7.59
C LEU A 154 -10.25 6.11 7.41
N SER A 155 -10.31 7.42 7.14
CA SER A 155 -9.10 8.25 6.99
C SER A 155 -8.34 8.38 8.31
N LEU A 156 -9.05 8.65 9.40
CA LEU A 156 -8.48 8.72 10.75
C LEU A 156 -7.88 7.38 11.17
N LEU A 157 -8.56 6.27 10.87
CA LEU A 157 -8.07 4.92 11.13
C LEU A 157 -6.80 4.60 10.31
N ALA A 158 -6.75 4.99 9.04
CA ALA A 158 -5.56 4.78 8.20
C ALA A 158 -4.35 5.55 8.75
N VAL A 159 -4.56 6.83 9.11
CA VAL A 159 -3.50 7.69 9.67
C VAL A 159 -3.07 7.22 11.06
N SER A 160 -3.98 6.69 11.88
CA SER A 160 -3.62 6.16 13.19
C SER A 160 -2.73 4.92 13.10
N PHE A 161 -2.76 4.15 11.99
CA PHE A 161 -1.81 3.05 11.77
C PHE A 161 -0.49 3.52 11.19
N HIS A 162 -0.50 4.47 10.24
CA HIS A 162 0.73 4.99 9.65
C HIS A 162 0.53 6.37 9.01
N GLN A 163 1.43 7.31 9.32
CA GLN A 163 1.35 8.69 8.85
C GLN A 163 1.38 8.85 7.31
N VAL A 164 1.98 7.90 6.58
CA VAL A 164 2.02 7.93 5.10
C VAL A 164 0.62 7.87 4.46
N ALA A 165 -0.40 7.41 5.19
CA ALA A 165 -1.78 7.44 4.71
C ALA A 165 -2.27 8.86 4.43
N LEU A 166 -1.82 9.86 5.22
CA LEU A 166 -2.25 11.24 5.08
C LEU A 166 -1.96 11.83 3.68
N PRO A 167 -0.71 11.85 3.18
CA PRO A 167 -0.43 12.38 1.84
C PRO A 167 -1.16 11.59 0.74
N VAL A 168 -1.35 10.27 0.88
CA VAL A 168 -2.15 9.47 -0.07
C VAL A 168 -3.60 9.95 -0.10
N ILE A 169 -4.23 10.14 1.07
CA ILE A 169 -5.61 10.64 1.20
C ILE A 169 -5.73 12.05 0.63
N VAL A 170 -4.83 12.97 0.98
CA VAL A 170 -4.83 14.36 0.50
C VAL A 170 -4.81 14.38 -1.03
N VAL A 171 -3.89 13.65 -1.66
CA VAL A 171 -3.83 13.56 -3.13
C VAL A 171 -5.10 12.95 -3.71
N GLY A 172 -5.67 11.93 -3.08
CA GLY A 172 -6.93 11.33 -3.48
C GLY A 172 -8.09 12.34 -3.48
N ILE A 173 -8.22 13.11 -2.40
CA ILE A 173 -9.21 14.19 -2.27
C ILE A 173 -9.01 15.25 -3.35
N THR A 174 -7.79 15.77 -3.49
CA THR A 174 -7.45 16.82 -4.46
C THR A 174 -7.78 16.36 -5.88
N THR A 175 -7.40 15.14 -6.23
CA THR A 175 -7.70 14.57 -7.55
C THR A 175 -9.21 14.40 -7.74
N GLY A 176 -9.93 13.89 -6.72
CA GLY A 176 -11.39 13.76 -6.77
C GLY A 176 -12.10 15.09 -7.04
N PHE A 177 -11.69 16.17 -6.40
CA PHE A 177 -12.24 17.51 -6.66
C PHE A 177 -11.85 18.05 -8.03
N MET A 178 -10.64 17.78 -8.53
CA MET A 178 -10.26 18.17 -9.90
C MET A 178 -11.13 17.47 -10.95
N LEU A 179 -11.51 16.21 -10.72
CA LEU A 179 -12.39 15.44 -11.62
C LEU A 179 -13.83 15.94 -11.60
N ALA A 180 -14.28 16.58 -10.52
CA ALA A 180 -15.61 17.18 -10.47
C ALA A 180 -15.76 18.38 -11.43
N LYS A 181 -14.66 19.00 -11.86
CA LYS A 181 -14.67 20.32 -12.51
C LYS A 181 -14.65 20.31 -14.05
N LYS A 182 -14.54 19.17 -14.75
CA LYS A 182 -14.73 19.09 -16.23
C LYS A 182 -14.67 17.66 -16.75
N GLU A 183 -15.38 17.38 -17.84
CA GLU A 183 -15.07 16.23 -18.71
C GLU A 183 -13.74 16.51 -19.45
N ARG A 184 -12.68 15.80 -19.06
CA ARG A 184 -11.42 15.78 -19.83
C ARG A 184 -11.42 14.55 -20.72
N SER A 185 -10.83 14.64 -21.91
CA SER A 185 -10.58 13.45 -22.74
C SER A 185 -9.43 12.62 -22.18
N VAL A 186 -9.36 11.34 -22.56
CA VAL A 186 -8.22 10.46 -22.21
C VAL A 186 -6.89 11.08 -22.63
N GLY A 187 -6.82 11.71 -23.80
CA GLY A 187 -5.61 12.38 -24.27
C GLY A 187 -5.11 13.47 -23.32
N LYS A 188 -6.01 14.35 -22.86
CA LYS A 188 -5.69 15.39 -21.86
C LYS A 188 -5.29 14.79 -20.52
N PHE A 189 -5.91 13.68 -20.13
CA PHE A 189 -5.54 12.97 -18.91
C PHE A 189 -4.14 12.35 -19.00
N ARG A 190 -3.76 11.75 -20.14
CA ARG A 190 -2.39 11.23 -20.35
C ARG A 190 -1.34 12.34 -20.22
N ILE A 191 -1.57 13.49 -20.85
CA ILE A 191 -0.67 14.66 -20.75
C ILE A 191 -0.60 15.12 -19.29
N PHE A 192 -1.73 15.20 -18.59
CA PHE A 192 -1.75 15.54 -17.17
C PHE A 192 -0.88 14.59 -16.33
N CYS A 193 -1.00 13.27 -16.53
CA CYS A 193 -0.16 12.30 -15.83
C CYS A 193 1.33 12.49 -16.13
N LEU A 194 1.70 12.78 -17.38
CA LEU A 194 3.10 13.05 -17.75
C LEU A 194 3.63 14.33 -17.09
N VAL A 195 2.84 15.40 -17.07
CA VAL A 195 3.21 16.66 -16.40
C VAL A 195 3.36 16.44 -14.89
N VAL A 196 2.42 15.74 -14.26
CA VAL A 196 2.49 15.40 -12.83
C VAL A 196 3.73 14.57 -12.54
N LEU A 197 4.05 13.57 -13.37
CA LEU A 197 5.24 12.74 -13.22
C LEU A 197 6.51 13.60 -13.22
N VAL A 198 6.73 14.41 -14.27
CA VAL A 198 7.94 15.23 -14.41
C VAL A 198 8.04 16.27 -13.29
N MET A 199 6.94 16.96 -13.00
CA MET A 199 6.89 17.98 -11.96
C MET A 199 7.21 17.40 -10.58
N PHE A 200 6.62 16.26 -10.22
CA PHE A 200 6.87 15.66 -8.90
C PHE A 200 8.23 14.97 -8.80
N VAL A 201 8.83 14.50 -9.90
CA VAL A 201 10.24 14.08 -9.89
C VAL A 201 11.12 15.24 -9.45
N PHE A 202 10.93 16.42 -10.04
CA PHE A 202 11.70 17.62 -9.69
C PHE A 202 11.42 18.09 -8.25
N ILE A 203 10.15 18.20 -7.85
CA ILE A 203 9.76 18.60 -6.49
C ILE A 203 10.37 17.65 -5.46
N SER A 204 10.32 16.34 -5.71
CA SER A 204 10.86 15.34 -4.79
C SER A 204 12.36 15.51 -4.63
N LYS A 205 13.09 15.63 -5.73
CA LYS A 205 14.55 15.71 -5.74
C LYS A 205 15.09 17.01 -5.14
N VAL A 206 14.41 18.14 -5.38
CA VAL A 206 14.94 19.48 -5.03
C VAL A 206 14.39 19.99 -3.70
N LEU A 207 13.09 19.78 -3.43
CA LEU A 207 12.41 20.40 -2.30
C LEU A 207 12.10 19.39 -1.18
N LEU A 208 11.49 18.26 -1.55
CA LEU A 208 10.80 17.40 -0.59
C LEU A 208 11.77 16.61 0.30
N ILE A 209 12.94 16.23 -0.19
CA ILE A 209 14.00 15.59 0.64
C ILE A 209 14.40 16.51 1.80
N ASN A 210 14.77 17.76 1.49
CA ASN A 210 15.24 18.72 2.49
C ASN A 210 14.15 19.03 3.52
N LEU A 211 12.91 19.21 3.04
CA LEU A 211 11.75 19.42 3.91
C LEU A 211 11.53 18.23 4.86
N LEU A 212 11.56 17.00 4.35
CA LEU A 212 11.31 15.83 5.20
C LEU A 212 12.41 15.62 6.25
N ILE A 213 13.67 15.94 5.92
CA ILE A 213 14.77 15.91 6.88
C ILE A 213 14.56 16.95 8.00
N SER A 214 14.13 18.17 7.67
CA SER A 214 13.92 19.22 8.68
C SER A 214 12.73 18.97 9.60
N PHE A 215 11.69 18.27 9.11
CA PHE A 215 10.46 18.01 9.87
C PHE A 215 10.45 16.70 10.65
N SER A 216 11.37 15.76 10.38
CA SER A 216 11.37 14.44 11.01
C SER A 216 12.76 13.99 11.46
N SER A 217 12.95 13.94 12.78
CA SER A 217 14.17 13.40 13.42
C SER A 217 14.50 11.98 12.97
N ARG A 218 13.49 11.18 12.64
CA ARG A 218 13.66 9.81 12.15
C ARG A 218 14.16 9.78 10.69
N VAL A 219 13.66 10.68 9.85
CA VAL A 219 14.17 10.84 8.47
C VAL A 219 15.60 11.38 8.52
N GLU A 220 15.89 12.32 9.42
CA GLU A 220 17.26 12.79 9.66
C GLU A 220 18.19 11.67 10.14
N THR A 221 17.72 10.79 11.01
CA THR A 221 18.49 9.61 11.45
C THR A 221 18.78 8.68 10.26
N TYR A 222 17.80 8.46 9.38
CA TYR A 222 17.97 7.64 8.19
C TYR A 222 18.91 8.27 7.16
N SER A 223 18.91 9.59 7.00
CA SER A 223 19.81 10.27 6.05
C SER A 223 21.27 10.21 6.49
N LYS A 224 21.55 10.01 7.79
CA LYS A 224 22.90 9.81 8.34
C LYS A 224 23.35 8.35 8.37
N SER A 225 22.47 7.39 8.07
CA SER A 225 22.79 5.96 8.08
C SER A 225 23.31 5.50 6.71
N ALA A 226 24.48 4.86 6.68
CA ALA A 226 25.03 4.29 5.45
C ALA A 226 24.12 3.23 4.80
N GLU A 227 23.33 2.48 5.58
CA GLU A 227 22.38 1.50 5.04
C GLU A 227 21.14 2.17 4.42
N TYR A 228 20.61 3.22 5.05
CA TYR A 228 19.33 3.84 4.65
C TYR A 228 19.49 5.06 3.73
N ALA A 229 20.67 5.68 3.70
CA ALA A 229 21.03 6.78 2.83
C ALA A 229 21.74 6.33 1.54
N ALA A 230 21.98 5.02 1.37
CA ALA A 230 22.58 4.50 0.16
C ALA A 230 21.76 4.89 -1.08
N GLU A 231 22.44 5.33 -2.13
CA GLU A 231 21.79 5.59 -3.42
C GLU A 231 21.17 4.30 -3.96
N ILE A 232 19.88 4.36 -4.27
CA ILE A 232 19.21 3.30 -5.02
C ILE A 232 19.32 3.67 -6.48
N GLY A 233 20.25 3.01 -7.18
CA GLY A 233 20.38 3.16 -8.63
C GLY A 233 19.01 3.06 -9.35
N LEU A 234 18.79 3.96 -10.32
CA LEU A 234 17.51 4.06 -11.04
C LEU A 234 17.14 2.76 -11.75
N PHE A 235 18.11 2.01 -12.26
CA PHE A 235 17.93 0.78 -13.05
C PHE A 235 17.88 -0.50 -12.20
N ARG A 236 17.15 -0.48 -11.08
CA ARG A 236 16.83 -1.69 -10.32
C ARG A 236 15.51 -2.29 -10.76
N LEU A 237 15.37 -3.62 -10.62
CA LEU A 237 14.17 -4.36 -11.02
C LEU A 237 12.84 -3.74 -10.53
N PRO A 238 12.69 -3.30 -9.25
CA PRO A 238 11.45 -2.66 -8.81
C PRO A 238 11.11 -1.37 -9.59
N ASN A 239 12.13 -0.59 -9.96
CA ASN A 239 11.97 0.68 -10.67
C ASN A 239 11.65 0.44 -12.14
N ILE A 240 12.38 -0.48 -12.78
CA ILE A 240 12.13 -0.93 -14.15
C ILE A 240 10.70 -1.45 -14.27
N LYS A 241 10.27 -2.31 -13.34
CA LYS A 241 8.90 -2.83 -13.29
C LYS A 241 7.87 -1.71 -13.14
N ALA A 242 8.06 -0.79 -12.18
CA ALA A 242 7.13 0.33 -11.98
C ALA A 242 7.01 1.22 -13.24
N PHE A 243 8.13 1.50 -13.90
CA PHE A 243 8.17 2.29 -15.13
C PHE A 243 7.43 1.59 -16.28
N PHE A 244 7.70 0.30 -16.52
CA PHE A 244 7.00 -0.45 -17.56
C PHE A 244 5.51 -0.63 -17.26
N THR A 245 5.12 -0.90 -16.01
CA THR A 245 3.70 -0.92 -15.62
C THR A 245 3.04 0.43 -15.90
N TYR A 246 3.71 1.54 -15.57
CA TYR A 246 3.19 2.88 -15.83
C TYR A 246 2.97 3.14 -17.32
N LEU A 247 3.98 2.86 -18.15
CA LEU A 247 3.85 2.99 -19.60
C LEU A 247 2.73 2.11 -20.15
N PHE A 248 2.65 0.86 -19.69
CA PHE A 248 1.60 -0.07 -20.08
C PHE A 248 0.21 0.50 -19.78
N ILE A 249 -0.04 0.96 -18.54
CA ILE A 249 -1.33 1.55 -18.17
C ILE A 249 -1.59 2.84 -18.97
N LEU A 250 -0.60 3.72 -19.12
CA LEU A 250 -0.72 5.01 -19.82
C LEU A 250 -1.08 4.83 -21.30
N ILE A 251 -0.47 3.87 -21.98
CA ILE A 251 -0.70 3.56 -23.40
C ILE A 251 -2.07 2.90 -23.58
N PHE A 252 -2.41 1.94 -22.70
CA PHE A 252 -3.60 1.10 -22.84
C PHE A 252 -4.80 1.56 -22.00
N ILE A 253 -4.82 2.78 -21.47
CA ILE A 253 -6.07 3.41 -21.01
C ILE A 253 -6.93 3.84 -22.22
N ASN A 254 -8.25 3.63 -22.17
CA ASN A 254 -9.22 4.15 -23.14
C ASN A 254 -10.37 4.89 -22.44
N GLU A 255 -11.28 5.45 -23.22
CA GLU A 255 -12.41 6.24 -22.72
C GLU A 255 -13.29 5.45 -21.75
N ARG A 256 -13.53 4.15 -22.02
CA ARG A 256 -14.32 3.29 -21.12
C ARG A 256 -13.68 3.12 -19.74
N ILE A 257 -12.37 2.88 -19.67
CA ILE A 257 -11.67 2.76 -18.39
C ILE A 257 -11.62 4.13 -17.70
N TYR A 258 -11.36 5.18 -18.46
CA TYR A 258 -11.25 6.54 -17.96
C TYR A 258 -12.55 7.10 -17.35
N GLN A 259 -13.72 6.62 -17.78
CA GLN A 259 -15.00 6.93 -17.13
C GLN A 259 -15.07 6.48 -15.67
N ASN A 260 -14.26 5.50 -15.26
CA ASN A 260 -14.16 5.11 -13.86
C ASN A 260 -13.31 6.14 -13.07
N LYS A 261 -13.99 7.02 -12.33
CA LYS A 261 -13.34 8.06 -11.50
C LYS A 261 -12.29 7.48 -10.54
N LEU A 262 -12.54 6.30 -9.96
CA LEU A 262 -11.58 5.66 -9.07
C LEU A 262 -10.31 5.23 -9.81
N PHE A 263 -10.45 4.67 -11.01
CA PHE A 263 -9.30 4.35 -11.86
C PHE A 263 -8.43 5.60 -12.10
N VAL A 264 -9.05 6.73 -12.43
CA VAL A 264 -8.35 8.00 -12.67
C VAL A 264 -7.60 8.49 -11.44
N VAL A 265 -8.23 8.46 -10.25
CA VAL A 265 -7.58 8.81 -8.98
C VAL A 265 -6.44 7.85 -8.66
N PHE A 266 -6.68 6.55 -8.77
CA PHE A 266 -5.69 5.52 -8.45
C PHE A 266 -4.50 5.55 -9.41
N PHE A 267 -4.72 5.86 -10.69
CA PHE A 267 -3.63 6.03 -11.65
C PHE A 267 -2.84 7.32 -11.41
N THR A 268 -3.49 8.38 -10.90
CA THR A 268 -2.80 9.59 -10.45
C THR A 268 -1.91 9.31 -9.24
N LEU A 269 -2.40 8.53 -8.27
CA LEU A 269 -1.58 8.04 -7.15
C LEU A 269 -0.41 7.19 -7.65
N PHE A 270 -0.64 6.27 -8.57
CA PHE A 270 0.42 5.44 -9.15
C PHE A 270 1.48 6.28 -9.88
N THR A 271 1.05 7.32 -10.60
CA THR A 271 1.93 8.30 -11.25
C THR A 271 2.87 8.97 -10.25
N LEU A 272 2.33 9.42 -9.10
CA LEU A 272 3.13 10.00 -8.03
C LEU A 272 4.03 8.97 -7.35
N GLY A 273 3.58 7.72 -7.22
CA GLY A 273 4.43 6.63 -6.74
C GLY A 273 5.67 6.45 -7.61
N LEU A 274 5.51 6.47 -8.94
CA LEU A 274 6.64 6.45 -9.87
C LEU A 274 7.50 7.72 -9.75
N ALA A 275 6.88 8.89 -9.62
CA ALA A 275 7.59 10.15 -9.45
C ALA A 275 8.48 10.15 -8.19
N PHE A 276 7.96 9.69 -7.05
CA PHE A 276 8.72 9.55 -5.80
C PHE A 276 9.84 8.51 -5.92
N ARG A 277 9.58 7.40 -6.63
CA ARG A 277 10.59 6.36 -6.85
C ARG A 277 11.82 6.89 -7.59
N ILE A 278 11.60 7.71 -8.61
CA ILE A 278 12.66 8.35 -9.40
C ILE A 278 13.26 9.54 -8.64
N GLY A 279 12.42 10.42 -8.12
CA GLY A 279 12.84 11.67 -7.46
C GLY A 279 13.60 11.46 -6.15
N PHE A 280 13.31 10.37 -5.42
CA PHE A 280 14.06 9.97 -4.22
C PHE A 280 15.09 8.87 -4.49
N SER A 281 15.51 8.64 -5.74
CA SER A 281 16.51 7.60 -6.05
C SER A 281 17.79 7.71 -5.21
N ASP A 282 18.17 8.93 -4.84
CA ASP A 282 19.33 9.21 -4.00
C ASP A 282 19.09 8.95 -2.49
N PHE A 283 17.86 8.58 -2.09
CA PHE A 283 17.51 8.28 -0.70
C PHE A 283 16.64 7.03 -0.57
N ALA A 284 17.31 5.89 -0.33
CA ALA A 284 16.72 4.56 -0.38
C ALA A 284 15.39 4.40 0.35
N ILE A 285 15.36 4.83 1.61
CA ILE A 285 14.21 4.58 2.48
C ILE A 285 12.97 5.39 2.07
N LEU A 286 13.16 6.62 1.60
CA LEU A 286 12.06 7.47 1.13
C LEU A 286 11.53 6.97 -0.21
N SER A 287 12.43 6.65 -1.14
CA SER A 287 12.06 6.00 -2.40
C SER A 287 11.26 4.73 -2.14
N GLY A 288 11.71 3.88 -1.21
CA GLY A 288 10.98 2.68 -0.81
C GLY A 288 9.61 2.96 -0.21
N ARG A 289 9.53 3.72 0.89
CA ARG A 289 8.30 3.85 1.68
C ARG A 289 7.23 4.73 1.01
N PHE A 290 7.61 5.89 0.47
CA PHE A 290 6.66 6.77 -0.22
C PHE A 290 6.21 6.19 -1.55
N ALA A 291 7.14 5.74 -2.40
CA ALA A 291 6.73 5.18 -3.69
C ALA A 291 5.78 4.00 -3.50
N THR A 292 6.06 3.11 -2.55
CA THR A 292 5.24 1.92 -2.30
C THR A 292 3.83 2.27 -1.81
N ALA A 293 3.68 3.29 -0.94
CA ALA A 293 2.36 3.73 -0.49
C ALA A 293 1.50 4.23 -1.66
N PHE A 294 2.07 5.08 -2.52
CA PHE A 294 1.37 5.65 -3.66
C PHE A 294 1.17 4.66 -4.82
N SER A 295 2.15 3.77 -5.04
CA SER A 295 2.10 2.79 -6.12
C SER A 295 1.26 1.56 -5.79
N TYR A 296 0.87 1.36 -4.52
CA TYR A 296 0.02 0.24 -4.09
C TYR A 296 -1.27 0.14 -4.90
N SER A 297 -1.80 1.26 -5.41
CA SER A 297 -2.99 1.30 -6.25
C SER A 297 -2.89 0.45 -7.53
N GLU A 298 -1.66 0.12 -7.97
CA GLU A 298 -1.34 -0.75 -9.12
C GLU A 298 -2.15 -2.05 -9.13
N ILE A 299 -2.30 -2.72 -7.97
CA ILE A 299 -2.99 -4.02 -7.89
C ILE A 299 -4.46 -3.95 -8.30
N TYR A 300 -5.07 -2.76 -8.21
CA TYR A 300 -6.45 -2.51 -8.63
C TYR A 300 -6.53 -2.01 -10.08
N LEU A 301 -5.48 -1.38 -10.59
CA LEU A 301 -5.45 -0.81 -11.95
C LEU A 301 -5.21 -1.87 -13.02
N LEU A 302 -4.27 -2.79 -12.77
CA LEU A 302 -3.85 -3.77 -13.75
C LEU A 302 -4.99 -4.64 -14.30
N PRO A 303 -5.95 -5.15 -13.49
CA PRO A 303 -7.06 -5.93 -14.01
C PRO A 303 -7.81 -5.19 -15.14
N PHE A 304 -8.12 -3.90 -14.98
CA PHE A 304 -8.83 -3.12 -16.01
C PHE A 304 -8.11 -3.10 -17.35
N VAL A 305 -6.79 -2.89 -17.33
CA VAL A 305 -6.00 -2.74 -18.55
C VAL A 305 -5.80 -4.09 -19.22
N PHE A 306 -5.48 -5.14 -18.46
CA PHE A 306 -5.31 -6.48 -19.02
C PHE A 306 -6.62 -7.02 -19.63
N TYR A 307 -7.77 -6.74 -19.02
CA TYR A 307 -9.08 -7.18 -19.55
C TYR A 307 -9.45 -6.62 -20.92
N ARG A 308 -8.73 -5.62 -21.42
CA ARG A 308 -8.93 -5.10 -22.77
C ARG A 308 -8.50 -6.07 -23.87
N PHE A 309 -7.56 -6.95 -23.58
CA PHE A 309 -7.01 -7.86 -24.56
C PHE A 309 -7.83 -9.15 -24.60
N ARG A 310 -7.96 -9.74 -25.79
CA ARG A 310 -8.66 -11.03 -26.00
C ARG A 310 -8.18 -12.11 -25.02
N TYR A 311 -6.87 -12.17 -24.77
CA TYR A 311 -6.23 -13.11 -23.84
C TYR A 311 -5.82 -12.44 -22.52
N GLY A 312 -6.54 -11.40 -22.11
CA GLY A 312 -6.19 -10.53 -20.98
C GLY A 312 -5.93 -11.25 -19.66
N ILE A 313 -6.76 -12.26 -19.34
CA ILE A 313 -6.58 -13.07 -18.13
C ILE A 313 -5.26 -13.84 -18.18
N ILE A 314 -4.96 -14.49 -19.31
CA ILE A 314 -3.73 -15.28 -19.47
C ILE A 314 -2.51 -14.37 -19.36
N LEU A 315 -2.53 -13.21 -20.02
CA LEU A 315 -1.45 -12.23 -19.94
C LEU A 315 -1.26 -11.70 -18.52
N LEU A 316 -2.35 -11.47 -17.77
CA LEU A 316 -2.27 -11.07 -16.37
C LEU A 316 -1.68 -12.17 -15.50
N LEU A 317 -2.07 -13.43 -15.70
CA LEU A 317 -1.50 -14.56 -14.95
C LEU A 317 -0.01 -14.74 -15.24
N LEU A 318 0.41 -14.59 -16.50
CA LEU A 318 1.83 -14.57 -16.86
C LEU A 318 2.57 -13.42 -16.17
N PHE A 319 1.97 -12.22 -16.15
CA PHE A 319 2.51 -11.08 -15.41
C PHE A 319 2.65 -11.39 -13.91
N VAL A 320 1.65 -12.01 -13.29
CA VAL A 320 1.68 -12.45 -11.88
C VAL A 320 2.84 -13.42 -11.63
N VAL A 321 3.06 -14.40 -12.51
CA VAL A 321 4.16 -15.36 -12.39
C VAL A 321 5.52 -14.66 -12.50
N VAL A 322 5.71 -13.82 -13.52
CA VAL A 322 6.96 -13.07 -13.70
C VAL A 322 7.20 -12.12 -12.52
N GLN A 323 6.15 -11.45 -12.03
CA GLN A 323 6.22 -10.57 -10.86
C GLN A 323 6.62 -11.35 -9.59
N ALA A 324 6.05 -12.54 -9.38
CA ALA A 324 6.40 -13.41 -8.27
C ALA A 324 7.88 -13.81 -8.33
N ILE A 325 8.36 -14.30 -9.47
CA ILE A 325 9.76 -14.69 -9.65
C ILE A 325 10.69 -13.49 -9.38
N ALA A 326 10.39 -12.32 -9.95
CA ALA A 326 11.18 -11.13 -9.75
C ALA A 326 11.20 -10.69 -8.27
N THR A 327 10.05 -10.71 -7.60
CA THR A 327 9.91 -10.27 -6.21
C THR A 327 10.62 -11.24 -5.27
N TYR A 328 10.28 -12.52 -5.34
CA TYR A 328 10.74 -13.54 -4.39
C TYR A 328 12.17 -13.98 -4.64
N GLY A 329 12.57 -14.09 -5.92
CA GLY A 329 13.92 -14.52 -6.29
C GLY A 329 14.98 -13.42 -6.15
N TYR A 330 14.61 -12.16 -6.41
CA TYR A 330 15.61 -11.09 -6.58
C TYR A 330 15.40 -9.87 -5.68
N GLN A 331 14.17 -9.47 -5.38
CA GLN A 331 13.94 -8.21 -4.66
C GLN A 331 13.95 -8.37 -3.14
N ALA A 332 13.45 -9.50 -2.63
CA ALA A 332 13.34 -9.72 -1.19
C ALA A 332 13.67 -11.17 -0.76
N PRO A 333 14.73 -11.81 -1.29
CA PRO A 333 15.05 -13.20 -0.93
C PRO A 333 15.30 -13.37 0.58
N PHE A 334 15.88 -12.35 1.22
CA PHE A 334 16.18 -12.34 2.66
C PHE A 334 14.95 -12.52 3.56
N VAL A 335 13.74 -12.13 3.12
CA VAL A 335 12.54 -12.29 3.94
C VAL A 335 12.16 -13.77 4.06
N PHE A 336 12.45 -14.61 3.04
CA PHE A 336 12.28 -16.06 3.16
C PHE A 336 13.25 -16.65 4.18
N GLU A 337 14.51 -16.22 4.18
CA GLU A 337 15.49 -16.66 5.18
C GLU A 337 15.06 -16.26 6.59
N ASP A 338 14.63 -15.00 6.76
CA ASP A 338 14.17 -14.47 8.04
C ASP A 338 12.87 -15.12 8.53
N TYR A 339 12.00 -15.57 7.62
CA TYR A 339 10.75 -16.25 7.96
C TYR A 339 10.99 -17.51 8.80
N PHE A 340 12.06 -18.26 8.51
CA PHE A 340 12.37 -19.50 9.23
C PHE A 340 13.28 -19.28 10.44
N LYS A 341 13.79 -18.06 10.66
CA LYS A 341 14.60 -17.76 11.86
C LYS A 341 13.70 -17.75 13.10
N PRO A 342 14.07 -18.43 14.19
CA PRO A 342 13.32 -18.35 15.43
C PRO A 342 13.38 -16.92 15.97
N LEU A 343 12.23 -16.41 16.43
CA LEU A 343 12.18 -15.16 17.18
C LEU A 343 12.82 -15.40 18.55
N GLN A 344 13.91 -14.68 18.82
CA GLN A 344 14.60 -14.72 20.12
C GLN A 344 13.78 -14.02 21.21
#